data_AF-A0A2E5WVI7-F1
#
_entry.id   AF-A0A2E5WVI7-F1
#
_cell.length_a   1.000
_cell.length_b   1.000
_cell.length_c   1.000
_cell.angle_alpha   90.00
_cell.angle_beta   90.00
_cell.angle_gamma   90.00
#
_symmetry.space_group_name_H-M   'P 1'
#
loop_
_entity.id
_entity.type
_entity.pdbx_description
1 polymer ?
#
loop_
_entity_poly.entity_id
_entity_poly.type
_entity_poly.pdbx_seq_one_letter_code
_entity_poly.pdbx_strand_id
1 'polypeptide(L)'
;MESGKKNPWPLRILIASMVCFVIGSFTIIGQMDTLGDALDPKRNNIGSLDASSEDQKLMNVEESGCYRAYGVEFEGTVTLSEVNGSDVQDEVEESKCKLDWGAMSADGSVEYTILGSWELTQGDYLLRIDCDGACANETVWLTSIDAMEGDIMNSPMVYLGGSLCCLGIFLMPLAGVLQAFSQNRKQSLMMVVGPDGQVMPLTDLTPDVVQEQINKMNQGATEGVEFDVRTGEYMNSDKSISSQQMDGAQDVQAGSMLTTEQVYALMRGDVESATPQEEQREHVADPFPSPTIRQTTTPPIVERKTVKQSDRKIPVANNEDWQSWDED
;
A
#
# COMPACT_ATOMS: atom_id res chain seq x y z
N MET A 1 -34.89 -0.68 13.65
CA MET A 1 -34.03 -0.87 12.47
C MET A 1 -32.95 0.22 12.50
N GLU A 2 -31.72 -0.12 12.87
CA GLU A 2 -30.61 0.82 12.73
C GLU A 2 -30.11 0.78 11.28
N SER A 3 -30.15 1.94 10.60
CA SER A 3 -29.56 2.06 9.27
C SER A 3 -28.06 1.77 9.36
N GLY A 4 -27.57 0.80 8.58
CA GLY A 4 -26.20 0.33 8.60
C GLY A 4 -25.22 1.44 8.23
N LYS A 5 -24.72 2.17 9.22
CA LYS A 5 -23.82 3.30 9.04
C LYS A 5 -22.57 2.87 8.27
N LYS A 6 -22.49 3.28 6.99
CA LYS A 6 -21.22 3.34 6.25
C LYS A 6 -20.18 3.98 7.18
N ASN A 7 -19.09 3.28 7.49
CA ASN A 7 -17.98 3.89 8.22
C ASN A 7 -17.50 5.10 7.40
N PRO A 8 -17.63 6.35 7.90
CA PRO A 8 -17.34 7.53 7.10
C PRO A 8 -15.83 7.79 6.98
N TRP A 9 -14.98 7.09 7.74
CA TRP A 9 -13.55 7.36 7.81
C TRP A 9 -12.81 7.27 6.47
N PRO A 10 -12.91 6.21 5.64
CA PRO A 10 -12.20 6.15 4.36
C PRO A 10 -12.56 7.31 3.43
N LEU A 11 -13.86 7.65 3.36
CA LEU A 11 -14.35 8.78 2.55
C LEU A 11 -13.86 10.13 3.09
N ARG A 12 -13.83 10.31 4.42
CA ARG A 12 -13.28 11.53 5.06
C ARG A 12 -11.78 11.68 4.82
N ILE A 13 -11.02 10.59 4.89
CA ILE A 13 -9.58 10.59 4.61
C ILE A 13 -9.34 10.92 3.13
N LEU A 14 -10.11 10.34 2.21
CA LEU A 14 -10.02 10.63 0.77
C LEU A 14 -10.31 12.11 0.45
N ILE A 15 -11.37 12.68 1.03
CA ILE A 15 -11.70 14.10 0.89
C ILE A 15 -10.60 14.97 1.50
N ALA A 16 -10.09 14.62 2.68
CA ALA A 16 -9.00 15.34 3.32
C ALA A 16 -7.72 15.30 2.47
N SER A 17 -7.30 14.13 1.97
CA SER A 17 -6.11 14.00 1.12
C SER A 17 -6.24 14.77 -0.19
N MET A 18 -7.43 14.81 -0.79
CA MET A 18 -7.71 15.62 -1.98
C MET A 18 -7.59 17.13 -1.66
N VAL A 19 -8.13 17.60 -0.53
CA VAL A 19 -8.01 18.99 -0.10
C VAL A 19 -6.56 19.35 0.24
N CYS A 20 -5.83 18.49 0.93
CA CYS A 20 -4.39 18.65 1.20
C CYS A 20 -3.58 18.73 -0.10
N PHE A 21 -3.83 17.84 -1.06
CA PHE A 21 -3.18 17.86 -2.37
C PHE A 21 -3.45 19.19 -3.10
N VAL A 22 -4.71 19.60 -3.24
CA VAL A 22 -5.08 20.83 -3.97
C VAL A 22 -4.49 22.10 -3.31
N ILE A 23 -4.55 22.21 -1.98
CA ILE A 23 -3.98 23.36 -1.27
C ILE A 23 -2.45 23.34 -1.34
N GLY A 24 -1.82 22.17 -1.16
CA GLY A 24 -0.36 21.99 -1.26
C GLY A 24 0.17 22.33 -2.65
N SER A 25 -0.47 21.83 -3.71
CA SER A 25 -0.14 22.17 -5.09
C SER A 25 -0.29 23.67 -5.36
N PHE A 26 -1.39 24.29 -4.94
CA PHE A 26 -1.60 25.73 -5.14
C PHE A 26 -0.57 26.59 -4.40
N THR A 27 -0.19 26.19 -3.18
CA THR A 27 0.84 26.90 -2.40
C THR A 27 2.25 26.74 -2.96
N ILE A 28 2.60 25.58 -3.53
CA ILE A 28 3.87 25.39 -4.26
C ILE A 28 3.89 26.17 -5.58
N ILE A 29 2.80 26.15 -6.36
CA ILE A 29 2.70 26.93 -7.61
C ILE A 29 2.83 28.44 -7.31
N GLY A 30 2.22 28.92 -6.22
CA GLY A 30 2.38 30.29 -5.71
C GLY A 30 3.74 30.60 -5.06
N GLN A 31 4.71 29.69 -5.15
CA GLN A 31 6.11 29.85 -4.71
C GLN A 31 7.11 29.42 -5.80
N MET A 32 6.67 29.22 -7.05
CA MET A 32 7.59 28.84 -8.13
C MET A 32 8.69 29.88 -8.38
N ASP A 33 8.40 31.17 -8.19
CA ASP A 33 9.42 32.23 -8.29
C ASP A 33 10.53 32.06 -7.25
N THR A 34 10.21 31.71 -5.99
CA THR A 34 11.21 31.54 -4.92
C THR A 34 11.98 30.22 -5.04
N LEU A 35 11.36 29.18 -5.60
CA LEU A 35 12.06 27.95 -5.98
C LEU A 35 13.00 28.18 -7.17
N GLY A 36 12.56 28.92 -8.19
CA GLY A 36 13.38 29.30 -9.32
C GLY A 36 14.58 30.17 -8.91
N ASP A 37 14.35 31.18 -8.07
CA ASP A 37 15.41 32.07 -7.59
C ASP A 37 16.48 31.34 -6.76
N ALA A 38 16.12 30.31 -6.01
CA ALA A 38 17.07 29.48 -5.26
C ALA A 38 17.83 28.47 -6.15
N LEU A 39 17.15 27.86 -7.12
CA LEU A 39 17.70 26.81 -8.00
C LEU A 39 18.49 27.33 -9.21
N ASP A 40 18.39 28.62 -9.53
CA ASP A 40 19.05 29.30 -10.65
C ASP A 40 20.47 29.77 -10.24
N PRO A 41 21.56 29.11 -10.71
CA PRO A 41 22.92 29.50 -10.34
C PRO A 41 23.27 30.92 -10.79
N LYS A 42 22.57 31.49 -11.77
CA LYS A 42 22.78 32.87 -12.21
C LYS A 42 22.28 33.91 -11.20
N ARG A 43 21.35 33.51 -10.32
CA ARG A 43 20.82 34.34 -9.22
C ARG A 43 21.46 33.97 -7.89
N ASN A 44 21.57 32.67 -7.61
CA ASN A 44 22.17 32.11 -6.42
C ASN A 44 23.61 31.66 -6.71
N ASN A 45 24.55 32.61 -6.81
CA ASN A 45 25.99 32.35 -6.86
C ASN A 45 26.75 33.31 -5.95
N ILE A 46 27.95 32.87 -5.57
CA ILE A 46 28.97 33.66 -4.88
C ILE A 46 29.88 34.37 -5.89
N GLY A 47 30.03 33.79 -7.08
CA GLY A 47 30.57 34.51 -8.22
C GLY A 47 30.40 33.75 -9.53
N SER A 48 30.38 34.51 -10.63
CA SER A 48 30.48 34.02 -12.00
C SER A 48 31.85 34.31 -12.60
N LEU A 49 32.31 33.43 -13.47
CA LEU A 49 33.49 33.61 -14.32
C LEU A 49 33.06 33.46 -15.78
N ASP A 50 33.40 34.44 -16.61
CA ASP A 50 33.12 34.45 -18.05
C ASP A 50 34.41 34.08 -18.79
N ALA A 51 34.43 32.85 -19.30
CA ALA A 51 35.60 32.23 -19.92
C ALA A 51 35.98 32.88 -21.27
N SER A 52 35.16 33.80 -21.79
CA SER A 52 35.54 34.64 -22.93
C SER A 52 36.37 35.89 -22.54
N SER A 53 36.54 36.14 -21.23
CA SER A 53 37.14 37.38 -20.70
C SER A 53 38.23 37.18 -19.64
N GLU A 54 38.10 36.17 -18.78
CA GLU A 54 39.04 35.88 -17.68
C GLU A 54 39.17 34.36 -17.47
N ASP A 55 40.39 33.82 -17.54
CA ASP A 55 40.63 32.36 -17.38
C ASP A 55 40.59 31.91 -15.90
N GLN A 56 40.69 32.86 -14.96
CA GLN A 56 40.75 32.59 -13.52
C GLN A 56 40.20 33.76 -12.71
N LYS A 57 39.58 33.46 -11.56
CA LYS A 57 38.97 34.48 -10.68
C LYS A 57 38.94 34.06 -9.21
N LEU A 58 39.19 35.03 -8.34
CA LEU A 58 39.07 34.88 -6.90
C LEU A 58 37.60 34.87 -6.48
N MET A 59 37.19 33.84 -5.75
CA MET A 59 35.88 33.65 -5.15
C MET A 59 36.06 33.59 -3.62
N ASN A 60 35.29 34.38 -2.88
CA ASN A 60 35.34 34.39 -1.42
C ASN A 60 34.26 33.47 -0.85
N VAL A 61 34.66 32.50 -0.02
CA VAL A 61 33.78 31.50 0.58
C VAL A 61 33.52 31.90 2.04
N GLU A 62 32.34 32.50 2.28
CA GLU A 62 31.97 33.03 3.61
C GLU A 62 31.62 31.95 4.64
N GLU A 63 31.10 30.79 4.22
CA GLU A 63 30.70 29.68 5.08
C GLU A 63 31.38 28.36 4.65
N SER A 64 31.49 27.38 5.56
CA SER A 64 32.03 26.06 5.21
C SER A 64 30.92 25.10 4.79
N GLY A 65 31.04 24.46 3.63
CA GLY A 65 29.98 23.60 3.07
C GLY A 65 30.30 23.00 1.70
N CYS A 66 29.28 22.43 1.06
CA CYS A 66 29.34 21.96 -0.33
C CYS A 66 29.23 23.11 -1.34
N TYR A 67 30.16 23.11 -2.30
CA TYR A 67 30.18 24.01 -3.45
C TYR A 67 30.16 23.23 -4.76
N ARG A 68 29.48 23.78 -5.78
CA ARG A 68 29.46 23.24 -7.14
C ARG A 68 29.70 24.34 -8.17
N ALA A 69 30.47 24.00 -9.20
CA ALA A 69 30.57 24.79 -10.42
C ALA A 69 29.50 24.31 -11.41
N TYR A 70 28.70 25.24 -11.93
CA TYR A 70 27.69 25.00 -12.95
C TYR A 70 28.02 25.77 -14.24
N GLY A 71 27.75 25.16 -15.40
CA GLY A 71 27.84 25.81 -16.70
C GLY A 71 26.68 25.43 -17.62
N VAL A 72 26.73 25.90 -18.87
CA VAL A 72 25.79 25.56 -19.94
C VAL A 72 26.61 25.10 -21.13
N GLU A 73 26.45 23.83 -21.53
CA GLU A 73 27.14 23.20 -22.68
C GLU A 73 28.68 23.37 -22.68
N PHE A 74 29.30 23.53 -21.51
CA PHE A 74 30.73 23.78 -21.33
C PHE A 74 31.60 22.55 -21.68
N GLU A 75 32.58 22.72 -22.57
CA GLU A 75 33.55 21.69 -22.97
C GLU A 75 34.96 22.01 -22.44
N GLY A 76 35.26 21.54 -21.22
CA GLY A 76 36.57 21.72 -20.58
C GLY A 76 36.62 21.18 -19.15
N THR A 77 37.66 21.56 -18.41
CA THR A 77 37.84 21.24 -16.98
C THR A 77 37.76 22.51 -16.13
N VAL A 78 37.13 22.42 -14.95
CA VAL A 78 37.11 23.50 -13.96
C VAL A 78 37.91 23.07 -12.74
N THR A 79 38.91 23.87 -12.38
CA THR A 79 39.88 23.60 -11.30
C THR A 79 39.75 24.65 -10.20
N LEU A 80 40.07 24.28 -8.96
CA LEU A 80 39.92 25.14 -7.79
C LEU A 80 41.12 25.02 -6.86
N SER A 81 41.68 26.13 -6.40
CA SER A 81 42.85 26.17 -5.51
C SER A 81 42.63 27.11 -4.33
N GLU A 82 43.11 26.76 -3.14
CA GLU A 82 43.04 27.63 -1.96
C GLU A 82 44.03 28.80 -2.10
N VAL A 83 43.63 30.02 -1.71
CA VAL A 83 44.49 31.21 -1.72
C VAL A 83 44.71 31.69 -0.29
N ASN A 84 45.94 31.54 0.21
CA ASN A 84 46.30 31.98 1.55
C ASN A 84 47.01 33.34 1.49
N GLY A 85 46.20 34.40 1.38
CA GLY A 85 46.65 35.79 1.33
C GLY A 85 47.22 36.21 -0.03
N SER A 86 48.44 35.79 -0.36
CA SER A 86 49.09 36.10 -1.65
C SER A 86 49.78 34.91 -2.30
N ASP A 87 49.66 33.72 -1.71
CA ASP A 87 50.20 32.47 -2.23
C ASP A 87 49.03 31.56 -2.65
N VAL A 88 49.18 30.86 -3.76
CA VAL A 88 48.18 29.93 -4.29
C VAL A 88 48.64 28.53 -3.92
N GLN A 89 47.83 27.83 -3.13
CA GLN A 89 48.12 26.48 -2.65
C GLN A 89 47.85 25.44 -3.76
N ASP A 90 48.10 24.17 -3.44
CA ASP A 90 47.76 23.05 -4.31
C ASP A 90 46.24 22.99 -4.61
N GLU A 91 45.89 22.25 -5.66
CA GLU A 91 44.52 22.10 -6.14
C GLU A 91 43.65 21.30 -5.14
N VAL A 92 42.40 21.75 -4.94
CA VAL A 92 41.44 21.12 -4.02
C VAL A 92 40.86 19.87 -4.68
N GLU A 93 41.10 18.69 -4.10
CA GLU A 93 40.55 17.42 -4.60
C GLU A 93 39.02 17.49 -4.73
N GLU A 94 38.48 17.07 -5.89
CA GLU A 94 37.04 16.98 -6.09
C GLU A 94 36.38 15.99 -5.13
N SER A 95 35.31 16.44 -4.48
CA SER A 95 34.55 15.66 -3.50
C SER A 95 33.06 15.69 -3.83
N LYS A 96 32.45 14.52 -4.04
CA LYS A 96 31.02 14.42 -4.35
C LYS A 96 30.16 14.81 -3.14
N CYS A 97 29.49 15.94 -3.25
CA CYS A 97 28.50 16.37 -2.26
C CYS A 97 27.34 15.37 -2.10
N LYS A 98 26.77 15.33 -0.89
CA LYS A 98 25.75 14.37 -0.45
C LYS A 98 24.38 14.58 -1.13
N LEU A 99 24.10 15.81 -1.56
CA LEU A 99 22.88 16.22 -2.23
C LEU A 99 23.17 16.42 -3.72
N ASP A 100 22.37 15.77 -4.57
CA ASP A 100 22.53 15.82 -6.02
C ASP A 100 21.30 16.44 -6.68
N TRP A 101 21.13 17.74 -6.43
CA TRP A 101 20.05 18.54 -7.02
C TRP A 101 20.56 19.11 -8.35
N GLY A 102 19.80 18.87 -9.43
CA GLY A 102 20.01 19.54 -10.70
C GLY A 102 19.60 21.01 -10.58
N ALA A 103 20.46 21.91 -11.05
CA ALA A 103 20.17 23.34 -11.06
C ALA A 103 19.50 23.73 -12.39
N MET A 104 18.56 24.67 -12.33
CA MET A 104 17.76 25.08 -13.47
C MET A 104 17.47 26.58 -13.40
N SER A 105 17.45 27.25 -14.55
CA SER A 105 17.10 28.67 -14.64
C SER A 105 15.69 28.90 -14.10
N ALA A 106 15.44 30.07 -13.48
CA ALA A 106 14.17 30.36 -12.83
C ALA A 106 12.96 30.41 -13.79
N ASP A 107 13.20 30.47 -15.10
CA ASP A 107 12.18 30.36 -16.16
C ASP A 107 11.98 28.92 -16.69
N GLY A 108 12.81 27.97 -16.24
CA GLY A 108 12.83 26.59 -16.70
C GLY A 108 13.36 26.38 -18.13
N SER A 109 14.01 27.38 -18.76
CA SER A 109 14.46 27.27 -20.16
C SER A 109 15.88 26.73 -20.32
N VAL A 110 16.71 26.77 -19.26
CA VAL A 110 18.09 26.31 -19.24
C VAL A 110 18.29 25.33 -18.08
N GLU A 111 18.82 24.15 -18.39
CA GLU A 111 19.36 23.18 -17.44
C GLU A 111 20.89 23.37 -17.35
N TYR A 112 21.44 23.30 -16.14
CA TYR A 112 22.86 23.57 -15.91
C TYR A 112 23.65 22.27 -15.67
N THR A 113 24.75 22.09 -16.41
CA THR A 113 25.66 20.96 -16.20
C THR A 113 26.56 21.21 -14.99
N ILE A 114 26.75 20.18 -14.17
CA ILE A 114 27.70 20.20 -13.04
C ILE A 114 29.09 19.96 -13.61
N LEU A 115 30.01 20.90 -13.40
CA LEU A 115 31.37 20.86 -13.94
C LEU A 115 32.39 20.33 -12.93
N GLY A 116 32.12 20.52 -11.64
CA GLY A 116 32.95 20.07 -10.52
C GLY A 116 32.25 20.31 -9.18
N SER A 117 32.68 19.62 -8.12
CA SER A 117 32.11 19.76 -6.78
C SER A 117 33.14 19.56 -5.67
N TRP A 118 33.09 20.40 -4.62
CA TRP A 118 34.09 20.46 -3.55
C TRP A 118 33.43 20.73 -2.18
N GLU A 119 33.99 20.19 -1.10
CA GLU A 119 33.63 20.48 0.29
C GLU A 119 34.66 21.49 0.83
N LEU A 120 34.28 22.77 0.91
CA LEU A 120 35.18 23.89 1.18
C LEU A 120 35.04 24.41 2.61
N THR A 121 36.12 25.00 3.11
CA THR A 121 36.15 25.77 4.37
C THR A 121 36.05 27.26 4.09
N GLN A 122 35.72 28.07 5.10
CA GLN A 122 35.74 29.53 4.98
C GLN A 122 37.14 30.03 4.55
N GLY A 123 37.23 30.79 3.45
CA GLY A 123 38.49 31.23 2.87
C GLY A 123 38.37 31.88 1.48
N ASP A 124 39.49 32.28 0.89
CA ASP A 124 39.55 32.73 -0.51
C ASP A 124 40.02 31.57 -1.40
N TYR A 125 39.37 31.38 -2.55
CA TYR A 125 39.71 30.34 -3.53
C TYR A 125 39.87 30.94 -4.92
N LEU A 126 40.83 30.43 -5.69
CA LEU A 126 41.03 30.77 -7.10
C LEU A 126 40.37 29.69 -7.96
N LEU A 127 39.24 30.03 -8.56
CA LEU A 127 38.60 29.24 -9.60
C LEU A 127 39.36 29.48 -10.92
N ARG A 128 39.74 28.40 -11.63
CA ARG A 128 40.38 28.47 -12.95
C ARG A 128 39.68 27.53 -13.92
N ILE A 129 39.50 28.00 -15.15
CA ILE A 129 38.86 27.27 -16.24
C ILE A 129 39.94 26.91 -17.27
N ASP A 130 39.90 25.68 -17.80
CA ASP A 130 40.71 25.26 -18.94
C ASP A 130 39.76 24.62 -19.97
N CYS A 131 39.62 25.24 -21.15
CA CYS A 131 38.64 24.84 -22.17
C CYS A 131 39.31 23.96 -23.23
N ASP A 132 38.66 22.87 -23.67
CA ASP A 132 39.17 21.98 -24.74
C ASP A 132 38.96 22.59 -26.16
N GLY A 133 39.08 23.92 -26.28
CA GLY A 133 38.77 24.64 -27.50
C GLY A 133 38.90 26.16 -27.36
N ALA A 134 37.85 26.89 -27.72
CA ALA A 134 37.76 28.34 -27.60
C ALA A 134 36.46 28.70 -26.88
N CYS A 135 36.56 29.06 -25.60
CA CYS A 135 35.42 29.30 -24.72
C CYS A 135 34.52 30.43 -25.28
N ALA A 136 33.36 30.08 -25.82
CA ALA A 136 32.58 30.92 -26.72
C ALA A 136 31.31 31.47 -26.05
N ASN A 137 31.50 32.46 -25.16
CA ASN A 137 30.47 33.02 -24.26
C ASN A 137 30.03 32.04 -23.13
N GLU A 138 30.83 31.01 -22.87
CA GLU A 138 30.64 30.11 -21.74
C GLU A 138 30.86 30.85 -20.42
N THR A 139 29.90 30.72 -19.52
CA THR A 139 29.93 31.29 -18.17
C THR A 139 29.79 30.17 -17.15
N VAL A 140 30.61 30.24 -16.11
CA VAL A 140 30.63 29.27 -15.00
C VAL A 140 30.23 30.00 -13.72
N TRP A 141 29.29 29.41 -12.97
CA TRP A 141 28.80 29.94 -11.70
C TRP A 141 29.23 29.02 -10.55
N LEU A 142 29.86 29.58 -9.52
CA LEU A 142 30.18 28.88 -8.27
C LEU A 142 29.09 29.18 -7.23
N THR A 143 28.43 28.13 -6.74
CA THR A 143 27.31 28.22 -5.79
C THR A 143 27.43 27.22 -4.63
N SER A 144 26.85 27.58 -3.48
CA SER A 144 26.74 26.75 -2.28
C SER A 144 25.46 25.92 -2.30
N ILE A 145 25.58 24.59 -2.34
CA ILE A 145 24.42 23.69 -2.33
C ILE A 145 23.73 23.68 -0.97
N ASP A 146 24.49 23.86 0.11
CA ASP A 146 23.93 23.91 1.47
C ASP A 146 23.10 25.20 1.70
N ALA A 147 23.45 26.30 1.02
CA ALA A 147 22.64 27.52 1.00
C ALA A 147 21.39 27.35 0.12
N MET A 148 21.51 26.66 -1.02
CA MET A 148 20.37 26.32 -1.88
C MET A 148 19.36 25.40 -1.18
N GLU A 149 19.80 24.39 -0.42
CA GLU A 149 18.92 23.64 0.49
C GLU A 149 18.33 24.57 1.56
N GLY A 150 19.18 25.42 2.15
CA GLY A 150 18.81 26.41 3.16
C GLY A 150 17.62 27.27 2.75
N ASP A 151 17.66 27.96 1.61
CA ASP A 151 16.58 28.86 1.18
C ASP A 151 15.28 28.11 0.87
N ILE A 152 15.38 26.94 0.23
CA ILE A 152 14.21 26.09 -0.10
C ILE A 152 13.55 25.54 1.16
N MET A 153 14.33 25.13 2.17
CA MET A 153 13.82 24.59 3.43
C MET A 153 13.37 25.67 4.42
N ASN A 154 14.04 26.83 4.45
CA ASN A 154 13.69 27.95 5.32
C ASN A 154 12.42 28.68 4.85
N SER A 155 12.07 28.62 3.56
CA SER A 155 10.83 29.18 3.02
C SER A 155 9.60 28.48 3.62
N PRO A 156 8.84 29.12 4.54
CA PRO A 156 7.81 28.42 5.31
C PRO A 156 6.63 27.96 4.45
N MET A 157 6.37 28.67 3.35
CA MET A 157 5.31 28.34 2.40
C MET A 157 5.70 27.17 1.49
N VAL A 158 6.97 27.05 1.11
CA VAL A 158 7.49 25.88 0.38
C VAL A 158 7.44 24.64 1.28
N TYR A 159 7.96 24.73 2.51
CA TYR A 159 7.94 23.62 3.46
C TYR A 159 6.50 23.15 3.78
N LEU A 160 5.58 24.06 4.09
CA LEU A 160 4.19 23.73 4.39
C LEU A 160 3.42 23.25 3.14
N GLY A 161 3.63 23.87 1.98
CA GLY A 161 2.98 23.46 0.73
C GLY A 161 3.44 22.09 0.26
N GLY A 162 4.76 21.84 0.29
CA GLY A 162 5.38 20.57 -0.10
C GLY A 162 4.97 19.43 0.82
N SER A 163 5.08 19.60 2.13
CA SER A 163 4.64 18.58 3.10
C SER A 163 3.13 18.27 2.99
N LEU A 164 2.28 19.29 2.80
CA LEU A 164 0.84 19.10 2.60
C LEU A 164 0.51 18.40 1.28
N CYS A 165 1.23 18.71 0.20
CA CYS A 165 1.12 18.06 -1.10
C CYS A 165 1.51 16.58 -1.02
N CYS A 166 2.68 16.28 -0.45
CA CYS A 166 3.16 14.91 -0.23
C CYS A 166 2.21 14.09 0.65
N LEU A 167 1.67 14.67 1.73
CA LEU A 167 0.63 14.03 2.54
C LEU A 167 -0.62 13.72 1.70
N GLY A 168 -1.04 14.61 0.81
CA GLY A 168 -2.11 14.34 -0.15
C GLY A 168 -1.81 13.13 -1.05
N ILE A 169 -0.62 13.11 -1.65
CA ILE A 169 -0.15 12.03 -2.56
C ILE A 169 -0.08 10.67 -1.84
N PHE A 170 0.47 10.61 -0.63
CA PHE A 170 0.58 9.35 0.11
C PHE A 170 -0.74 8.86 0.72
N LEU A 171 -1.62 9.76 1.16
CA LEU A 171 -2.90 9.38 1.79
C LEU A 171 -3.97 8.97 0.76
N MET A 172 -3.94 9.50 -0.47
CA MET A 172 -4.92 9.18 -1.50
C MET A 172 -5.00 7.67 -1.86
N PRO A 173 -3.90 6.94 -2.17
CA PRO A 173 -3.96 5.50 -2.45
C PRO A 173 -4.37 4.68 -1.23
N LEU A 174 -3.88 5.04 -0.03
CA LEU A 174 -4.30 4.41 1.23
C LEU A 174 -5.81 4.55 1.46
N ALA A 175 -6.37 5.74 1.23
CA ALA A 175 -7.81 5.97 1.35
C ALA A 175 -8.61 5.19 0.31
N GLY A 176 -8.12 5.10 -0.93
CA GLY A 176 -8.73 4.28 -2.00
C GLY A 176 -8.80 2.79 -1.65
N VAL A 177 -7.70 2.21 -1.17
CA VAL A 177 -7.62 0.81 -0.72
C VAL A 177 -8.56 0.54 0.46
N LEU A 178 -8.56 1.42 1.48
CA LEU A 178 -9.48 1.32 2.61
C LEU A 178 -10.95 1.44 2.18
N GLN A 179 -11.25 2.29 1.19
CA GLN A 179 -12.58 2.43 0.63
C GLN A 179 -13.01 1.16 -0.11
N ALA A 180 -12.17 0.56 -0.95
CA ALA A 180 -12.46 -0.70 -1.65
C ALA A 180 -12.78 -1.85 -0.67
N PHE A 181 -11.93 -2.08 0.34
CA PHE A 181 -12.20 -3.08 1.38
C PHE A 181 -13.47 -2.80 2.18
N SER A 182 -13.86 -1.53 2.37
CA SER A 182 -15.13 -1.16 3.02
C SER A 182 -16.38 -1.43 2.17
N GLN A 183 -16.22 -1.57 0.85
CA GLN A 183 -17.31 -1.87 -0.07
C GLN A 183 -17.47 -3.38 -0.27
N ASN A 184 -16.38 -4.14 -0.41
CA ASN A 184 -16.44 -5.60 -0.59
C ASN A 184 -17.10 -6.33 0.59
N ARG A 185 -17.03 -5.76 1.81
CA ARG A 185 -17.74 -6.28 3.00
C ARG A 185 -19.28 -6.22 2.92
N LYS A 186 -19.87 -5.70 1.83
CA LYS A 186 -21.33 -5.49 1.70
C LYS A 186 -22.05 -6.53 0.85
N GLN A 187 -21.34 -7.41 0.16
CA GLN A 187 -21.97 -8.56 -0.53
C GLN A 187 -22.27 -9.68 0.46
N SER A 188 -23.02 -9.36 1.53
CA SER A 188 -23.71 -10.35 2.36
C SER A 188 -24.91 -10.88 1.58
N LEU A 189 -24.61 -11.72 0.57
CA LEU A 189 -25.59 -12.35 -0.32
C LEU A 189 -26.55 -13.20 0.52
N MET A 190 -27.77 -12.70 0.71
CA MET A 190 -28.82 -13.43 1.40
C MET A 190 -29.49 -14.35 0.38
N MET A 191 -29.11 -15.63 0.41
CA MET A 191 -29.65 -16.65 -0.48
C MET A 191 -31.05 -17.04 -0.01
N VAL A 192 -32.05 -16.90 -0.88
CA VAL A 192 -33.42 -17.34 -0.61
C VAL A 192 -33.75 -18.52 -1.53
N VAL A 193 -34.32 -19.57 -0.95
CA VAL A 193 -34.82 -20.73 -1.69
C VAL A 193 -36.20 -20.38 -2.25
N GLY A 194 -36.35 -20.39 -3.57
CA GLY A 194 -37.66 -20.26 -4.21
C GLY A 194 -38.50 -21.54 -4.07
N PRO A 195 -39.81 -21.50 -4.37
CA PRO A 195 -40.70 -22.66 -4.23
C PRO A 195 -40.22 -23.89 -5.03
N ASP A 196 -39.55 -23.68 -6.18
CA ASP A 196 -38.97 -24.74 -7.02
C ASP A 196 -37.65 -25.34 -6.47
N GLY A 197 -37.29 -25.04 -5.21
CA GLY A 197 -36.05 -25.49 -4.57
C GLY A 197 -34.77 -24.80 -5.05
N GLN A 198 -34.86 -23.89 -6.02
CA GLN A 198 -33.71 -23.16 -6.56
C GLN A 198 -33.32 -21.97 -5.67
N VAL A 199 -32.02 -21.82 -5.40
CA VAL A 199 -31.48 -20.70 -4.62
C VAL A 199 -31.27 -19.45 -5.48
N MET A 200 -31.93 -18.36 -5.13
CA MET A 200 -31.75 -17.05 -5.76
C MET A 200 -31.00 -16.10 -4.81
N PRO A 201 -29.93 -15.43 -5.28
CA PRO A 201 -29.23 -14.43 -4.48
C PRO A 201 -30.01 -13.11 -4.43
N LEU A 202 -30.40 -12.65 -3.24
CA LEU A 202 -30.79 -11.25 -3.05
C LEU A 202 -29.55 -10.36 -3.15
N THR A 203 -29.38 -9.72 -4.31
CA THR A 203 -28.31 -8.76 -4.61
C THR A 203 -28.62 -7.35 -4.12
N ASP A 204 -29.89 -7.04 -3.89
CA ASP A 204 -30.37 -5.79 -3.29
C ASP A 204 -31.22 -6.11 -2.05
N LEU A 205 -30.95 -5.38 -0.96
CA LEU A 205 -31.59 -5.51 0.37
C LEU A 205 -32.45 -4.28 0.70
N THR A 206 -32.75 -3.44 -0.30
CA THR A 206 -33.78 -2.39 -0.17
C THR A 206 -35.15 -3.03 0.09
N PRO A 207 -35.96 -2.43 1.00
CA PRO A 207 -37.19 -3.05 1.48
C PRO A 207 -38.21 -3.29 0.36
N ASP A 208 -38.25 -2.39 -0.63
CA ASP A 208 -39.20 -2.45 -1.74
C ASP A 208 -38.90 -3.63 -2.68
N VAL A 209 -37.62 -3.85 -3.02
CA VAL A 209 -37.18 -4.98 -3.88
C VAL A 209 -37.36 -6.31 -3.15
N VAL A 210 -37.02 -6.38 -1.86
CA VAL A 210 -37.24 -7.57 -1.04
C VAL A 210 -38.73 -7.91 -0.95
N GLN A 211 -39.60 -6.91 -0.76
CA GLN A 211 -41.05 -7.11 -0.71
C GLN A 211 -41.62 -7.54 -2.07
N GLU A 212 -41.15 -6.96 -3.18
CA GLU A 212 -41.59 -7.37 -4.53
C GLU A 212 -41.16 -8.82 -4.85
N GLN A 213 -39.94 -9.21 -4.45
CA GLN A 213 -39.43 -10.58 -4.62
C GLN A 213 -40.27 -11.59 -3.82
N ILE A 214 -40.59 -11.28 -2.56
CA ILE A 214 -41.47 -12.11 -1.70
C ILE A 214 -42.86 -12.24 -2.32
N ASN A 215 -43.45 -11.12 -2.77
CA ASN A 215 -44.77 -11.12 -3.39
C ASN A 215 -44.81 -11.99 -4.67
N LYS A 216 -43.73 -12.05 -5.45
CA LYS A 216 -43.60 -12.92 -6.63
C LYS A 216 -43.47 -14.40 -6.26
N MET A 217 -42.69 -14.74 -5.23
CA MET A 217 -42.58 -16.13 -4.76
C MET A 217 -43.93 -16.66 -4.26
N ASN A 218 -44.69 -15.86 -3.50
CA ASN A 218 -46.02 -16.24 -3.02
C ASN A 218 -47.05 -16.38 -4.17
N GLN A 219 -46.86 -15.73 -5.31
CA GLN A 219 -47.71 -15.91 -6.51
C GLN A 219 -47.39 -17.22 -7.26
N GLY A 220 -46.12 -17.66 -7.25
CA GLY A 220 -45.69 -18.92 -7.87
C GLY A 220 -46.14 -20.17 -7.12
N ALA A 221 -46.34 -20.09 -5.80
CA ALA A 221 -46.75 -21.20 -4.93
C ALA A 221 -48.24 -21.62 -5.07
N THR A 222 -48.86 -21.40 -6.23
CA THR A 222 -50.31 -21.62 -6.45
C THR A 222 -50.69 -23.06 -6.82
N GLU A 223 -49.73 -23.93 -7.15
CA GLU A 223 -49.97 -25.36 -7.46
C GLU A 223 -49.44 -26.33 -6.39
N GLY A 224 -49.81 -26.10 -5.13
CA GLY A 224 -49.72 -27.10 -4.06
C GLY A 224 -49.00 -26.62 -2.79
N VAL A 225 -49.72 -26.72 -1.67
CA VAL A 225 -49.24 -26.40 -0.31
C VAL A 225 -48.78 -24.93 -0.12
N GLU A 226 -49.76 -24.03 -0.10
CA GLU A 226 -49.59 -22.60 0.14
C GLU A 226 -48.92 -22.33 1.51
N PHE A 227 -47.75 -21.69 1.52
CA PHE A 227 -46.91 -21.44 2.72
C PHE A 227 -46.44 -19.98 2.73
N ASP A 228 -46.83 -19.18 3.74
CA ASP A 228 -46.34 -17.80 3.87
C ASP A 228 -44.94 -17.79 4.51
N VAL A 229 -43.92 -17.61 3.66
CA VAL A 229 -42.50 -17.50 4.04
C VAL A 229 -42.25 -16.40 5.11
N ARG A 230 -43.16 -15.43 5.25
CA ARG A 230 -43.08 -14.33 6.21
C ARG A 230 -43.56 -14.71 7.62
N THR A 231 -44.46 -15.70 7.77
CA THR A 231 -44.96 -16.16 9.09
C THR A 231 -44.52 -17.58 9.44
N GLY A 232 -44.18 -18.40 8.44
CA GLY A 232 -43.88 -19.82 8.61
C GLY A 232 -45.12 -20.71 8.69
N GLU A 233 -46.29 -20.22 8.27
CA GLU A 233 -47.58 -20.91 8.37
C GLU A 233 -48.13 -21.33 7.01
N TYR A 234 -48.84 -22.46 6.97
CA TYR A 234 -49.55 -22.95 5.79
C TYR A 234 -50.93 -22.28 5.66
N MET A 235 -51.18 -21.60 4.54
CA MET A 235 -52.31 -20.68 4.34
C MET A 235 -53.58 -21.33 3.75
N ASN A 236 -53.79 -22.64 3.89
CA ASN A 236 -55.07 -23.26 3.55
C ASN A 236 -55.33 -24.58 4.30
N SER A 237 -56.14 -24.53 5.37
CA SER A 237 -56.54 -25.70 6.20
C SER A 237 -58.04 -26.01 6.18
N ASP A 238 -58.83 -25.29 5.38
CA ASP A 238 -60.30 -25.43 5.28
C ASP A 238 -60.77 -26.60 4.37
N LYS A 239 -59.87 -27.53 4.02
CA LYS A 239 -60.24 -28.82 3.42
C LYS A 239 -60.05 -29.92 4.46
N SER A 240 -61.10 -30.72 4.67
CA SER A 240 -61.18 -31.73 5.72
C SER A 240 -60.20 -32.90 5.53
N ILE A 241 -58.94 -32.69 5.88
CA ILE A 241 -57.98 -33.76 6.19
C ILE A 241 -58.40 -34.31 7.55
N SER A 242 -58.63 -35.62 7.63
CA SER A 242 -58.92 -36.29 8.90
C SER A 242 -57.71 -36.18 9.82
N SER A 243 -57.92 -35.77 11.09
CA SER A 243 -56.85 -35.59 12.08
C SER A 243 -56.00 -36.84 12.31
N GLN A 244 -56.52 -38.02 11.96
CA GLN A 244 -55.81 -39.30 11.96
C GLN A 244 -54.64 -39.38 10.96
N GLN A 245 -54.51 -38.46 10.01
CA GLN A 245 -53.36 -38.40 9.08
C GLN A 245 -52.38 -37.24 9.39
N MET A 246 -52.62 -36.49 10.48
CA MET A 246 -51.59 -35.64 11.11
C MET A 246 -50.90 -36.33 12.29
N ASP A 247 -51.50 -37.41 12.83
CA ASP A 247 -50.87 -38.27 13.83
C ASP A 247 -50.07 -39.39 13.13
N GLY A 248 -48.77 -39.17 12.95
CA GLY A 248 -47.85 -40.10 12.28
C GLY A 248 -47.66 -41.45 12.98
N ALA A 249 -48.37 -41.71 14.09
CA ALA A 249 -48.36 -42.98 14.81
C ALA A 249 -48.57 -44.22 13.92
N GLN A 250 -49.31 -44.11 12.81
CA GLN A 250 -49.53 -45.22 11.89
C GLN A 250 -48.30 -45.51 10.99
N ASP A 251 -47.58 -44.49 10.54
CA ASP A 251 -46.31 -44.64 9.81
C ASP A 251 -45.15 -45.05 10.73
N VAL A 252 -45.20 -44.63 12.00
CA VAL A 252 -44.30 -45.12 13.06
C VAL A 252 -44.54 -46.61 13.34
N GLN A 253 -45.80 -47.06 13.44
CA GLN A 253 -46.12 -48.49 13.56
C GLN A 253 -45.74 -49.30 12.30
N ALA A 254 -45.69 -48.68 11.13
CA ALA A 254 -45.20 -49.29 9.89
C ALA A 254 -43.66 -49.29 9.76
N GLY A 255 -42.92 -48.72 10.72
CA GLY A 255 -41.46 -48.58 10.66
C GLY A 255 -40.95 -47.58 9.62
N SER A 256 -41.84 -46.77 9.06
CA SER A 256 -41.56 -45.75 8.03
C SER A 256 -41.01 -44.46 8.64
N MET A 257 -41.36 -44.17 9.90
CA MET A 257 -40.87 -43.03 10.67
C MET A 257 -40.28 -43.49 12.01
N LEU A 258 -39.19 -42.85 12.44
CA LEU A 258 -38.57 -43.08 13.75
C LEU A 258 -39.45 -42.51 14.88
N THR A 259 -39.51 -43.20 16.01
CA THR A 259 -40.20 -42.68 17.21
C THR A 259 -39.46 -41.50 17.83
N THR A 260 -40.16 -40.72 18.65
CA THR A 260 -39.58 -39.56 19.33
C THR A 260 -38.38 -39.94 20.22
N GLU A 261 -38.46 -41.09 20.90
CA GLU A 261 -37.34 -41.63 21.68
C GLU A 261 -36.18 -42.17 20.83
N GLN A 262 -36.44 -42.76 19.65
CA GLN A 262 -35.37 -43.15 18.70
C GLN A 262 -34.63 -41.92 18.15
N VAL A 263 -35.34 -40.84 17.81
CA VAL A 263 -34.73 -39.56 17.41
C VAL A 263 -33.93 -38.95 18.57
N TYR A 264 -34.43 -39.05 19.80
CA TYR A 264 -33.74 -38.53 20.98
C TYR A 264 -32.50 -39.36 21.38
N ALA A 265 -32.51 -40.68 21.14
CA ALA A 265 -31.33 -41.55 21.23
C ALA A 265 -30.28 -41.16 20.18
N LEU A 266 -30.69 -41.00 18.92
CA LEU A 266 -29.81 -40.60 17.83
C LEU A 266 -29.14 -39.23 18.08
N MET A 267 -29.86 -38.25 18.64
CA MET A 267 -29.31 -36.95 19.05
C MET A 267 -28.28 -37.02 20.20
N ARG A 268 -28.22 -38.13 20.94
CA ARG A 268 -27.15 -38.41 21.92
C ARG A 268 -25.99 -39.22 21.35
N GLY A 269 -26.09 -39.68 20.09
CA GLY A 269 -25.15 -40.62 19.48
C GLY A 269 -25.37 -42.09 19.89
N ASP A 270 -26.50 -42.40 20.53
CA ASP A 270 -26.81 -43.72 21.11
C ASP A 270 -27.46 -44.62 20.04
N VAL A 271 -26.69 -44.97 19.01
CA VAL A 271 -27.20 -45.55 17.76
C VAL A 271 -27.88 -46.93 17.93
N GLU A 272 -27.42 -47.75 18.86
CA GLU A 272 -27.99 -49.10 19.10
C GLU A 272 -29.38 -49.07 19.77
N SER A 273 -29.75 -47.94 20.40
CA SER A 273 -31.10 -47.73 20.93
C SER A 273 -32.04 -47.01 19.93
N ALA A 274 -31.50 -46.54 18.80
CA ALA A 274 -32.29 -46.01 17.68
C ALA A 274 -32.70 -47.08 16.65
N THR A 275 -31.98 -48.21 16.58
CA THR A 275 -32.31 -49.34 15.69
C THR A 275 -33.46 -50.20 16.21
N PRO A 276 -34.42 -50.64 15.37
CA PRO A 276 -35.44 -51.62 15.76
C PRO A 276 -34.80 -52.97 16.11
N GLN A 277 -35.27 -53.63 17.16
CA GLN A 277 -34.70 -54.88 17.67
C GLN A 277 -35.12 -56.11 16.84
N GLU A 278 -34.39 -56.35 15.75
CA GLU A 278 -34.15 -57.70 15.26
C GLU A 278 -32.66 -58.05 15.41
N GLU A 279 -32.36 -59.32 15.69
CA GLU A 279 -30.99 -59.91 15.79
C GLU A 279 -30.05 -59.43 16.93
N GLN A 280 -30.47 -59.62 18.20
CA GLN A 280 -29.50 -59.78 19.29
C GLN A 280 -28.78 -61.16 19.24
N ARG A 281 -27.49 -61.15 18.85
CA ARG A 281 -26.37 -62.10 19.17
C ARG A 281 -25.08 -61.47 18.60
N GLU A 282 -23.90 -61.49 19.23
CA GLU A 282 -23.43 -62.22 20.42
C GLU A 282 -22.24 -61.49 21.11
N HIS A 283 -22.03 -61.76 22.40
CA HIS A 283 -20.79 -61.57 23.19
C HIS A 283 -20.15 -60.16 23.37
N VAL A 284 -20.50 -59.55 24.51
CA VAL A 284 -19.53 -58.92 25.46
C VAL A 284 -18.67 -60.07 26.08
N ALA A 285 -17.47 -59.93 26.66
CA ALA A 285 -16.68 -58.82 27.19
C ALA A 285 -15.14 -59.12 27.01
N ASP A 286 -14.12 -58.62 27.71
CA ASP A 286 -13.98 -57.99 29.05
C ASP A 286 -12.67 -57.13 29.16
N PRO A 287 -12.00 -56.81 30.32
CA PRO A 287 -11.60 -55.41 30.58
C PRO A 287 -10.12 -55.19 30.97
N PHE A 288 -9.82 -53.96 31.44
CA PHE A 288 -8.56 -53.47 32.03
C PHE A 288 -7.35 -53.27 31.07
N PRO A 289 -6.38 -52.39 31.43
CA PRO A 289 -5.55 -51.69 30.44
C PRO A 289 -4.12 -52.23 30.28
N SER A 290 -3.35 -51.61 29.37
CA SER A 290 -1.90 -51.80 29.22
C SER A 290 -1.17 -50.48 28.91
N PRO A 291 0.14 -50.35 29.21
CA PRO A 291 0.62 -49.14 29.88
C PRO A 291 1.62 -48.26 29.11
N THR A 292 1.82 -47.05 29.65
CA THR A 292 2.83 -46.05 29.23
C THR A 292 4.27 -46.60 29.27
N ILE A 293 5.02 -46.46 28.18
CA ILE A 293 6.48 -46.64 28.16
C ILE A 293 7.18 -45.32 28.50
N ARG A 294 8.25 -45.41 29.30
CA ARG A 294 8.88 -44.30 30.03
C ARG A 294 10.20 -43.85 29.40
N GLN A 295 10.51 -42.56 29.47
CA GLN A 295 11.79 -41.99 29.06
C GLN A 295 12.95 -42.40 29.99
N THR A 296 14.18 -42.43 29.46
CA THR A 296 15.40 -42.79 30.21
C THR A 296 16.49 -41.69 30.11
N THR A 297 16.50 -40.80 31.10
CA THR A 297 17.66 -40.07 31.70
C THR A 297 18.69 -39.32 30.81
N THR A 298 18.44 -38.01 30.64
CA THR A 298 19.23 -36.83 31.14
C THR A 298 20.56 -37.01 31.95
N PRO A 299 21.40 -35.95 32.19
CA PRO A 299 21.64 -34.67 31.46
C PRO A 299 23.19 -34.30 31.28
N PRO A 300 23.78 -33.10 31.57
CA PRO A 300 24.25 -32.16 30.53
C PRO A 300 25.67 -31.51 30.72
N ILE A 301 26.08 -30.63 29.79
CA ILE A 301 26.90 -29.37 29.95
C ILE A 301 27.08 -28.77 28.52
N VAL A 302 26.53 -27.60 28.14
CA VAL A 302 26.95 -26.20 28.42
C VAL A 302 28.29 -25.86 27.75
N GLU A 303 28.44 -24.91 26.80
CA GLU A 303 27.53 -23.98 26.08
C GLU A 303 28.10 -23.76 24.63
N ARG A 304 27.82 -22.80 23.72
CA ARG A 304 27.14 -21.47 23.65
C ARG A 304 26.59 -21.22 22.22
N LYS A 305 25.84 -20.12 22.00
CA LYS A 305 25.50 -19.49 20.70
C LYS A 305 26.74 -19.33 19.78
N THR A 306 26.65 -19.32 18.44
CA THR A 306 25.73 -18.54 17.57
C THR A 306 25.37 -19.20 16.23
N VAL A 307 24.24 -18.79 15.65
CA VAL A 307 23.83 -19.11 14.27
C VAL A 307 24.34 -18.04 13.29
N LYS A 308 24.81 -18.44 12.11
CA LYS A 308 24.69 -17.63 10.89
C LYS A 308 24.27 -18.53 9.71
N GLN A 309 23.62 -17.91 8.73
CA GLN A 309 22.79 -18.55 7.71
C GLN A 309 23.61 -19.07 6.51
N SER A 310 23.09 -20.09 5.83
CA SER A 310 23.74 -20.82 4.72
C SER A 310 23.95 -19.98 3.45
N ASP A 311 25.03 -20.25 2.73
CA ASP A 311 25.25 -19.79 1.37
C ASP A 311 24.07 -20.11 0.44
N ARG A 312 23.66 -19.13 -0.36
CA ARG A 312 22.66 -19.30 -1.42
C ARG A 312 23.30 -18.91 -2.74
N LYS A 313 23.56 -19.90 -3.60
CA LYS A 313 24.11 -19.66 -4.95
C LYS A 313 23.21 -18.70 -5.72
N ILE A 314 23.81 -17.65 -6.27
CA ILE A 314 23.20 -16.80 -7.30
C ILE A 314 23.37 -17.56 -8.63
N PRO A 315 22.29 -17.83 -9.40
CA PRO A 315 22.43 -18.31 -10.77
C PRO A 315 22.94 -17.18 -11.68
N VAL A 316 23.78 -17.52 -12.65
CA VAL A 316 24.27 -16.56 -13.65
C VAL A 316 23.15 -16.31 -14.67
N ALA A 317 22.73 -15.06 -14.83
CA ALA A 317 21.78 -14.67 -15.87
C ALA A 317 22.42 -14.80 -17.27
N ASN A 318 21.61 -15.15 -18.26
CA ASN A 318 22.03 -15.23 -19.67
C ASN A 318 21.25 -14.20 -20.50
N ASN A 319 21.84 -13.69 -21.58
CA ASN A 319 21.39 -12.45 -22.25
C ASN A 319 20.09 -12.55 -23.08
N GLU A 320 19.19 -13.47 -22.75
CA GLU A 320 17.96 -13.77 -23.52
C GLU A 320 16.68 -13.60 -22.67
N ASP A 321 16.76 -13.57 -21.33
CA ASP A 321 15.62 -13.47 -20.40
C ASP A 321 14.80 -12.16 -20.50
N TRP A 322 15.24 -11.17 -21.30
CA TRP A 322 14.56 -9.88 -21.47
C TRP A 322 13.56 -9.84 -22.62
N GLN A 323 13.59 -10.80 -23.55
CA GLN A 323 12.71 -10.77 -24.74
C GLN A 323 11.27 -11.24 -24.47
N SER A 324 10.97 -11.80 -23.30
CA SER A 324 9.63 -12.33 -22.97
C SER A 324 8.66 -11.27 -22.39
N TRP A 325 8.88 -9.98 -22.67
CA TRP A 325 8.11 -8.86 -22.10
C TRP A 325 7.36 -8.01 -23.14
N ASP A 326 7.62 -8.23 -24.45
CA ASP A 326 7.02 -7.45 -25.55
C ASP A 326 5.88 -8.19 -26.31
N GLU A 327 5.40 -9.34 -25.81
CA GLU A 327 4.26 -10.08 -26.38
C GLU A 327 3.14 -10.34 -25.32
N ASP A 328 2.36 -9.31 -25.00
CA ASP A 328 0.91 -9.37 -24.62
C ASP A 328 0.24 -7.98 -24.64
#